data_AF-A0AAW6H017-F1
#
_entry.id   AF-A0AAW6H017-F1
#
_cell.length_a   1.000
_cell.length_b   1.000
_cell.length_c   1.000
_cell.angle_alpha   90.00
_cell.angle_beta   90.00
_cell.angle_gamma   90.00
#
_symmetry.space_group_name_H-M   'P 1'
#
loop_
_entity.id
_entity.type
_entity.pdbx_description
1 polymer ?
#
loop_
_entity_poly.entity_id
_entity_poly.type
_entity_poly.pdbx_seq_one_letter_code
_entity_poly.pdbx_strand_id
1 'polypeptide(L)'
;MSIIKKKEDYSKQELIELFLQHVGTGLPILTRKKSSILTLGCQLSDRQMDLLVELVQSHDIFDFADNSDVRSELCRLFKCDLDASIRVKNVRNVAVLFDAMAQYHLINNNWQYVMGEGRFLTSIKKDGTEKFITSSCLSSSLSRIRRNVSMTASQYAICKSIEQILREE
;
A
#
# COMPACT_ATOMS: atom_id res chain seq x y z
N MET A 1 7.72 23.61 -34.86
CA MET A 1 8.46 24.85 -34.57
C MET A 1 8.89 24.76 -33.11
N SER A 2 10.13 24.35 -32.85
CA SER A 2 10.61 24.11 -31.49
C SER A 2 11.00 25.44 -30.83
N ILE A 3 10.32 25.80 -29.75
CA ILE A 3 10.64 27.01 -28.98
C ILE A 3 11.83 26.65 -28.08
N ILE A 4 13.02 27.12 -28.45
CA ILE A 4 14.19 27.04 -27.56
C ILE A 4 14.04 28.17 -26.54
N LYS A 5 13.74 27.82 -25.28
CA LYS A 5 13.70 28.76 -24.15
C LYS A 5 15.12 29.31 -23.90
N LYS A 6 15.23 30.59 -23.55
CA LYS A 6 16.51 31.20 -23.20
C LYS A 6 16.89 30.78 -21.77
N LYS A 7 18.19 30.76 -21.46
CA LYS A 7 18.74 30.32 -20.15
C LYS A 7 18.13 31.06 -18.95
N GLU A 8 17.64 32.27 -19.16
CA GLU A 8 17.01 33.13 -18.14
C GLU A 8 15.56 32.77 -17.82
N ASP A 9 14.91 31.92 -18.63
CA ASP A 9 13.50 31.51 -18.46
C ASP A 9 13.32 30.31 -17.52
N TYR A 10 14.42 29.76 -16.99
CA TYR A 10 14.39 28.57 -16.15
C TYR A 10 14.43 28.94 -14.68
N SER A 11 13.45 28.47 -13.93
CA SER A 11 13.48 28.51 -12.47
C SER A 11 14.65 27.68 -11.93
N LYS A 12 15.07 27.96 -10.68
CA LYS A 12 16.13 27.18 -10.00
C LYS A 12 15.80 25.69 -9.98
N GLN A 13 14.53 25.31 -9.80
CA GLN A 13 14.08 23.91 -9.85
C GLN A 13 14.29 23.29 -11.24
N GLU A 14 13.89 23.97 -12.32
CA GLU A 14 14.04 23.44 -13.68
C GLU A 14 15.51 23.29 -14.09
N LEU A 15 16.38 24.19 -13.63
CA LEU A 15 17.84 24.06 -13.84
C LEU A 15 18.41 22.84 -13.12
N ILE A 16 17.93 22.55 -11.91
CA ILE A 16 18.33 21.35 -11.15
C ILE A 16 17.86 20.09 -11.89
N GLU A 17 16.60 20.03 -12.33
CA GLU A 17 16.09 18.88 -13.10
C GLU A 17 16.87 18.66 -14.41
N LEU A 18 17.16 19.74 -15.14
CA LEU A 18 17.92 19.66 -16.39
C LEU A 18 19.36 19.17 -16.15
N PHE A 19 19.98 19.64 -15.06
CA PHE A 19 21.32 19.21 -14.64
C PHE A 19 21.32 17.73 -14.27
N LEU A 20 20.34 17.27 -13.50
CA LEU A 20 20.22 15.87 -13.09
C LEU A 20 19.93 14.94 -14.28
N GLN A 21 19.25 15.40 -15.33
CA GLN A 21 19.02 14.61 -16.55
C GLN A 21 20.26 14.44 -17.43
N HIS A 22 21.19 15.40 -17.43
CA HIS A 22 22.31 15.43 -18.38
C HIS A 22 23.65 15.03 -17.76
N VAL A 23 23.79 15.10 -16.44
CA VAL A 23 25.02 14.66 -15.76
C VAL A 23 24.90 13.16 -15.49
N GLY A 24 25.57 12.38 -16.32
CA GLY A 24 25.67 10.91 -16.25
C GLY A 24 26.42 10.39 -15.02
N THR A 25 25.97 10.75 -13.82
CA THR A 25 26.39 10.12 -12.57
C THR A 25 25.30 9.17 -12.12
N GLY A 26 25.60 7.88 -12.10
CA GLY A 26 24.71 6.77 -11.76
C GLY A 26 24.23 6.75 -10.30
N LEU A 27 23.63 7.84 -9.82
CA LEU A 27 22.70 7.80 -8.70
C LEU A 27 21.31 7.54 -9.27
N PRO A 28 20.59 6.47 -8.87
CA PRO A 28 19.18 6.35 -9.19
C PRO A 28 18.46 7.45 -8.41
N ILE A 29 18.27 8.60 -9.04
CA ILE A 29 17.21 9.51 -8.66
C ILE A 29 15.95 8.68 -8.87
N LEU A 30 15.32 8.28 -7.77
CA LEU A 30 13.92 7.91 -7.74
C LEU A 30 13.14 9.15 -8.20
N THR A 31 13.20 9.47 -9.50
CA THR A 31 12.25 10.38 -10.10
C THR A 31 10.94 9.64 -9.93
N ARG A 32 10.18 10.05 -8.92
CA ARG A 32 8.77 9.72 -8.74
C ARG A 32 8.13 10.03 -10.08
N LYS A 33 8.06 9.00 -10.94
CA LYS A 33 7.51 9.07 -12.28
C LYS A 33 6.14 9.70 -12.09
N LYS A 34 5.94 10.87 -12.74
CA LYS A 34 4.78 11.76 -12.63
C LYS A 34 3.54 10.93 -12.30
N SER A 35 3.22 10.87 -11.01
CA SER A 35 2.39 9.80 -10.47
C SER A 35 0.99 9.98 -11.00
N SER A 36 0.47 8.99 -11.73
CA SER A 36 -0.95 8.71 -11.62
C SER A 36 -1.25 8.67 -10.12
N ILE A 37 -2.14 9.55 -9.64
CA ILE A 37 -2.48 9.63 -8.22
C ILE A 37 -2.90 8.22 -7.79
N LEU A 38 -2.05 7.55 -7.02
CA LEU A 38 -2.36 6.25 -6.47
C LEU A 38 -3.45 6.45 -5.44
N THR A 39 -4.54 5.71 -5.58
CA THR A 39 -5.67 5.80 -4.66
C THR A 39 -6.31 4.43 -4.50
N LEU A 40 -6.60 4.09 -3.25
CA LEU A 40 -7.41 2.93 -2.91
C LEU A 40 -8.91 3.23 -3.03
N GLY A 41 -9.32 4.49 -3.21
CA GLY A 41 -10.73 4.87 -3.24
C GLY A 41 -11.46 4.47 -1.95
N CYS A 42 -10.76 4.51 -0.81
CA CYS A 42 -11.27 3.98 0.45
C CYS A 42 -12.50 4.77 0.94
N GLN A 43 -13.58 4.05 1.25
CA GLN A 43 -14.83 4.61 1.77
C GLN A 43 -15.19 3.93 3.09
N LEU A 44 -14.61 4.42 4.19
CA LEU A 44 -14.91 3.95 5.54
C LEU A 44 -15.35 5.12 6.41
N SER A 45 -16.41 4.91 7.19
CA SER A 45 -16.79 5.80 8.28
C SER A 45 -15.78 5.73 9.43
N ASP A 46 -15.86 6.69 10.36
CA ASP A 46 -14.97 6.67 11.54
C ASP A 46 -15.13 5.39 12.37
N ARG A 47 -16.37 4.90 12.49
CA ARG A 47 -16.71 3.66 13.20
C ARG A 47 -16.18 2.43 12.47
N GLN A 48 -16.30 2.39 11.15
CA GLN A 48 -15.74 1.30 10.34
C GLN A 48 -14.22 1.25 10.42
N MET A 49 -13.56 2.41 10.50
CA MET A 49 -12.11 2.50 10.73
C MET A 49 -11.72 1.99 12.13
N ASP A 50 -12.51 2.25 13.18
CA ASP A 50 -12.25 1.71 14.53
C ASP A 50 -12.31 0.18 14.53
N LEU A 51 -13.34 -0.39 13.92
CA LEU A 51 -13.50 -1.84 13.78
C LEU A 51 -12.36 -2.46 12.95
N LEU A 52 -11.89 -1.74 11.93
CA LEU A 52 -10.73 -2.17 11.14
C LEU A 52 -9.43 -2.16 11.97
N VAL A 53 -9.24 -1.16 12.84
CA VAL A 53 -8.12 -1.11 13.79
C VAL A 53 -8.15 -2.34 14.71
N GLU A 54 -9.31 -2.63 15.32
CA GLU A 54 -9.48 -3.81 16.17
C GLU A 54 -9.16 -5.12 15.43
N LEU A 55 -9.63 -5.25 14.18
CA LEU A 55 -9.38 -6.40 13.32
C LEU A 55 -7.88 -6.60 13.04
N VAL A 56 -7.17 -5.56 12.61
CA VAL A 56 -5.75 -5.71 12.23
C VAL A 56 -4.85 -6.02 13.43
N GLN A 57 -5.22 -5.51 14.61
CA GLN A 57 -4.52 -5.77 15.86
C GLN A 57 -4.80 -7.19 16.35
N SER A 58 -6.07 -7.62 16.35
CA SER A 58 -6.49 -8.95 16.84
C SER A 58 -5.95 -10.12 16.01
N HIS A 59 -5.58 -9.87 14.75
CA HIS A 59 -5.09 -10.90 13.83
C HIS A 59 -3.63 -10.72 13.41
N ASP A 60 -2.89 -9.84 14.10
CA ASP A 60 -1.46 -9.62 13.87
C ASP A 60 -1.14 -9.44 12.38
N ILE A 61 -1.90 -8.60 11.68
CA ILE A 61 -1.75 -8.45 10.23
C ILE A 61 -0.47 -7.67 9.89
N PHE A 62 -0.24 -6.60 10.65
CA PHE A 62 0.89 -5.69 10.50
C PHE A 62 1.82 -5.74 11.71
N ASP A 63 3.08 -5.37 11.49
CA ASP A 63 4.10 -5.18 12.51
C ASP A 63 4.34 -3.68 12.66
N PHE A 64 3.49 -3.04 13.46
CA PHE A 64 3.63 -1.62 13.76
C PHE A 64 4.69 -1.40 14.85
N ALA A 65 5.36 -0.25 14.82
CA ALA A 65 6.31 0.12 15.87
C ALA A 65 5.63 0.29 17.24
N ASP A 66 6.37 0.04 18.32
CA ASP A 66 5.90 0.27 19.68
C ASP A 66 5.46 1.72 19.85
N ASN A 67 4.26 1.93 20.42
CA ASN A 67 3.60 3.23 20.60
C ASN A 67 3.12 3.94 19.31
N SER A 68 3.10 3.25 18.17
CA SER A 68 2.46 3.79 16.98
C SER A 68 0.96 3.97 17.17
N ASP A 69 0.42 5.07 16.63
CA ASP A 69 -1.01 5.24 16.48
C ASP A 69 -1.48 4.44 15.26
N VAL A 70 -1.96 3.22 15.52
CA VAL A 70 -2.45 2.28 14.50
C VAL A 70 -3.56 2.88 13.63
N ARG A 71 -4.47 3.66 14.22
CA ARG A 71 -5.56 4.30 13.47
C ARG A 71 -5.00 5.31 12.47
N SER A 72 -4.04 6.12 12.90
CA SER A 72 -3.37 7.10 12.04
C SER A 72 -2.57 6.43 10.91
N GLU A 73 -1.84 5.36 11.21
CA GLU A 73 -1.10 4.58 10.19
C GLU A 73 -2.03 3.96 9.14
N LEU A 74 -3.14 3.35 9.57
CA LEU A 74 -4.14 2.83 8.64
C LEU A 74 -4.78 3.95 7.81
N CYS A 75 -5.16 5.06 8.43
CA CYS A 75 -5.71 6.21 7.72
C CYS A 75 -4.78 6.69 6.60
N ARG A 76 -3.47 6.81 6.90
CA ARG A 76 -2.44 7.17 5.91
C ARG A 76 -2.30 6.12 4.81
N LEU A 77 -2.27 4.83 5.17
CA LEU A 77 -2.23 3.72 4.21
C LEU A 77 -3.40 3.78 3.21
N PHE A 78 -4.63 3.95 3.71
CA PHE A 78 -5.83 4.00 2.88
C PHE A 78 -5.96 5.27 2.04
N LYS A 79 -5.35 6.39 2.49
CA LYS A 79 -5.19 7.63 1.70
C LYS A 79 -4.03 7.59 0.72
N CYS A 80 -3.23 6.51 0.72
CA CYS A 80 -1.99 6.40 -0.07
C CYS A 80 -0.99 7.54 0.26
N ASP A 81 -0.97 7.96 1.52
CA ASP A 81 -0.20 9.10 2.05
C ASP A 81 0.71 8.64 3.20
N LEU A 82 1.58 7.68 2.90
CA LEU A 82 2.55 7.14 3.84
C LEU A 82 3.95 7.69 3.54
N ASP A 83 4.60 8.22 4.58
CA ASP A 83 6.02 8.61 4.53
C ASP A 83 6.95 7.40 4.62
N ALA A 84 6.48 6.30 5.23
CA ALA A 84 7.22 5.07 5.42
C ALA A 84 6.33 3.84 5.19
N SER A 85 6.93 2.75 4.71
CA SER A 85 6.23 1.49 4.51
C SER A 85 5.88 0.82 5.84
N ILE A 86 4.72 0.17 5.89
CA ILE A 86 4.29 -0.63 7.03
C ILE A 86 4.77 -2.06 6.82
N ARG A 87 5.45 -2.61 7.82
CA ARG A 87 5.87 -4.01 7.80
C ARG A 87 4.67 -4.91 8.03
N VAL A 88 4.57 -5.99 7.25
CA VAL A 88 3.54 -7.01 7.43
C VAL A 88 4.10 -8.22 8.17
N LYS A 89 3.31 -8.78 9.10
CA LYS A 89 3.64 -10.06 9.73
C LYS A 89 3.25 -11.23 8.84
N ASN A 90 2.12 -11.12 8.15
CA ASN A 90 1.61 -12.19 7.28
C ASN A 90 1.02 -11.67 5.97
N VAL A 91 1.80 -11.80 4.88
CA VAL A 91 1.41 -11.38 3.52
C VAL A 91 0.10 -12.03 3.06
N ARG A 92 -0.19 -13.27 3.47
CA ARG A 92 -1.43 -13.95 3.07
C ARG A 92 -2.65 -13.33 3.76
N ASN A 93 -2.53 -12.95 5.03
CA ASN A 93 -3.62 -12.30 5.75
C ASN A 93 -3.88 -10.89 5.20
N VAL A 94 -2.82 -10.15 4.88
CA VAL A 94 -2.93 -8.87 4.16
C VAL A 94 -3.65 -9.06 2.83
N ALA A 95 -3.26 -10.07 2.05
CA ALA A 95 -3.90 -10.33 0.78
C ALA A 95 -5.40 -10.63 0.93
N VAL A 96 -5.79 -11.43 1.93
CA VAL A 96 -7.20 -11.73 2.25
C VAL A 96 -7.96 -10.48 2.69
N LEU A 97 -7.36 -9.66 3.56
CA LEU A 97 -7.95 -8.41 4.04
C LEU A 97 -8.32 -7.49 2.88
N PHE A 98 -7.35 -7.15 2.03
CA PHE A 98 -7.59 -6.23 0.91
C PHE A 98 -8.47 -6.83 -0.18
N ASP A 99 -8.40 -8.15 -0.43
CA ASP A 99 -9.31 -8.81 -1.37
C ASP A 99 -10.76 -8.80 -0.87
N ALA A 100 -10.99 -9.03 0.43
CA ALA A 100 -12.31 -8.93 1.03
C ALA A 100 -12.85 -7.49 0.98
N MET A 101 -12.03 -6.48 1.31
CA MET A 101 -12.43 -5.07 1.22
C MET A 101 -12.81 -4.68 -0.22
N ALA A 102 -12.06 -5.15 -1.22
CA ALA A 102 -12.36 -4.88 -2.63
C ALA A 102 -13.64 -5.58 -3.10
N GLN A 103 -13.89 -6.82 -2.65
CA GLN A 103 -15.12 -7.56 -2.94
C GLN A 103 -16.39 -6.82 -2.46
N TYR A 104 -16.28 -6.11 -1.33
CA TYR A 104 -17.35 -5.29 -0.78
C TYR A 104 -17.29 -3.81 -1.19
N HIS A 105 -16.47 -3.47 -2.18
CA HIS A 105 -16.33 -2.11 -2.71
C HIS A 105 -15.89 -1.05 -1.69
N LEU A 106 -15.31 -1.46 -0.56
CA LEU A 106 -14.72 -0.54 0.42
C LEU A 106 -13.44 0.11 -0.11
N ILE A 107 -12.80 -0.53 -1.08
CA ILE A 107 -11.64 -0.05 -1.85
C ILE A 107 -11.75 -0.47 -3.32
N ASN A 108 -10.93 0.14 -4.17
CA ASN A 108 -10.83 -0.17 -5.60
C ASN A 108 -10.27 -1.57 -5.89
N ASN A 109 -10.75 -2.19 -6.97
CA ASN A 109 -10.29 -3.50 -7.43
C ASN A 109 -8.81 -3.55 -7.88
N ASN A 110 -8.21 -2.40 -8.20
CA ASN A 110 -6.80 -2.29 -8.59
C ASN A 110 -5.84 -2.19 -7.38
N TRP A 111 -6.31 -2.46 -6.16
CA TRP A 111 -5.54 -2.29 -4.92
C TRP A 111 -4.16 -2.98 -4.96
N GLN A 112 -4.01 -4.14 -5.63
CA GLN A 112 -2.73 -4.83 -5.73
C GLN A 112 -1.68 -4.01 -6.48
N TYR A 113 -2.10 -3.33 -7.55
CA TYR A 113 -1.24 -2.41 -8.29
C TYR A 113 -0.90 -1.20 -7.43
N VAL A 114 -1.89 -0.61 -6.77
CA VAL A 114 -1.71 0.56 -5.88
C VAL A 114 -0.71 0.26 -4.76
N MET A 115 -0.83 -0.89 -4.09
CA MET A 115 0.09 -1.33 -3.04
C MET A 115 1.49 -1.58 -3.56
N GLY A 116 1.61 -2.24 -4.72
CA GLY A 116 2.90 -2.57 -5.31
C GLY A 116 3.66 -1.34 -5.82
N GLU A 117 2.97 -0.45 -6.52
CA GLU A 117 3.54 0.79 -7.08
C GLU A 117 3.85 1.80 -5.97
N GLY A 118 2.95 1.92 -4.99
CA GLY A 118 3.10 2.82 -3.84
C GLY A 118 4.15 2.36 -2.83
N ARG A 119 4.60 1.10 -2.91
CA ARG A 119 5.58 0.52 -1.98
C ARG A 119 5.18 0.67 -0.52
N PHE A 120 3.88 0.62 -0.23
CA PHE A 120 3.35 0.89 1.10
C PHE A 120 3.64 -0.22 2.11
N LEU A 121 4.00 -1.41 1.64
CA LEU A 121 4.16 -2.59 2.49
C LEU A 121 5.53 -3.25 2.31
N THR A 122 6.11 -3.69 3.42
CA THR A 122 7.35 -4.46 3.45
C THR A 122 7.17 -5.77 4.21
N SER A 123 8.07 -6.71 3.99
CA SER A 123 8.18 -7.96 4.75
C SER A 123 9.64 -8.26 5.06
N ILE A 124 9.89 -8.94 6.16
CA ILE A 124 11.23 -9.43 6.51
C ILE A 124 11.44 -10.80 5.87
N LYS A 125 12.52 -10.94 5.11
CA LYS A 125 12.94 -12.22 4.55
C LYS A 125 13.60 -13.09 5.63
N LYS A 126 13.79 -14.37 5.29
CA LYS A 126 14.52 -15.33 6.14
C LYS A 126 15.94 -14.89 6.50
N ASP A 127 16.59 -14.12 5.62
CA ASP A 127 17.93 -13.57 5.82
C ASP A 127 17.95 -12.28 6.66
N GLY A 128 16.80 -11.87 7.22
CA GLY A 128 16.64 -10.64 8.00
C GLY A 128 16.50 -9.37 7.17
N THR A 129 16.65 -9.43 5.85
CA THR A 129 16.53 -8.25 4.99
C THR A 129 15.09 -7.86 4.75
N GLU A 130 14.82 -6.56 4.76
CA GLU A 130 13.51 -6.03 4.41
C GLU A 130 13.31 -5.99 2.89
N LYS A 131 12.10 -6.34 2.46
CA LYS A 131 11.72 -6.31 1.05
C LYS A 131 10.31 -5.79 0.87
N PHE A 132 10.15 -4.87 -0.08
CA PHE A 132 8.86 -4.39 -0.53
C PHE A 132 7.99 -5.50 -1.09
N ILE A 133 6.72 -5.46 -0.72
CA ILE A 133 5.70 -6.34 -1.25
C ILE A 133 5.24 -5.77 -2.58
N THR A 134 5.37 -6.58 -3.62
CA THR A 134 4.97 -6.20 -4.98
C THR A 134 3.56 -6.68 -5.29
N SER A 135 2.94 -6.13 -6.33
CA SER A 135 1.66 -6.59 -6.86
C SER A 135 1.67 -8.08 -7.20
N SER A 136 2.78 -8.60 -7.75
CA SER A 136 2.94 -10.02 -8.07
C SER A 136 3.04 -10.90 -6.82
N CYS A 137 3.64 -10.41 -5.73
CA CYS A 137 3.63 -11.09 -4.43
C CYS A 137 2.20 -11.23 -3.88
N LEU A 138 1.42 -10.16 -3.94
CA LEU A 138 0.01 -10.16 -3.50
C LEU A 138 -0.85 -11.09 -4.35
N SER A 139 -0.72 -11.01 -5.68
CA SER A 139 -1.45 -11.87 -6.62
C SER A 139 -1.11 -13.35 -6.44
N SER A 140 0.17 -13.68 -6.29
CA SER A 140 0.61 -15.04 -6.01
C SER A 140 0.08 -15.57 -4.68
N SER A 141 -0.03 -14.70 -3.66
CA SER A 141 -0.54 -15.05 -2.35
C SER A 141 -2.04 -15.38 -2.41
N LEU A 142 -2.85 -14.53 -3.07
CA LEU A 142 -4.27 -14.82 -3.32
C LEU A 142 -4.46 -16.09 -4.14
N SER A 143 -3.69 -16.25 -5.20
CA SER A 143 -3.76 -17.43 -6.06
C SER A 143 -3.52 -18.72 -5.28
N ARG A 144 -2.62 -18.71 -4.29
CA ARG A 144 -2.40 -19.86 -3.40
C ARG A 144 -3.58 -20.09 -2.46
N ILE A 145 -4.16 -19.02 -1.91
CA ILE A 145 -5.30 -19.10 -0.99
C ILE A 145 -6.54 -19.63 -1.72
N ARG A 146 -6.85 -19.12 -2.91
CA ARG A 146 -7.98 -19.57 -3.73
C ARG A 146 -7.86 -21.01 -4.22
N ARG A 147 -6.64 -21.54 -4.37
CA ARG A 147 -6.41 -22.95 -4.68
C ARG A 147 -6.51 -23.87 -3.46
N ASN A 148 -6.35 -23.33 -2.25
CA ASN A 148 -6.50 -24.12 -1.04
C ASN A 148 -7.99 -24.37 -0.79
N VAL A 149 -8.34 -25.64 -0.56
CA VAL A 149 -9.73 -26.07 -0.32
C VAL A 149 -10.30 -25.49 0.98
N SER A 150 -9.44 -25.14 1.94
CA SER A 150 -9.84 -24.53 3.20
C SER A 150 -8.94 -23.35 3.57
N MET A 151 -9.57 -22.26 4.03
CA MET A 151 -8.91 -21.10 4.62
C MET A 151 -8.47 -21.42 6.05
N THR A 152 -7.45 -20.74 6.55
CA THR A 152 -7.13 -20.82 7.98
C THR A 152 -8.23 -20.13 8.80
N ALA A 153 -8.37 -20.50 10.08
CA ALA A 153 -9.32 -19.85 10.98
C ALA A 153 -9.14 -18.32 11.04
N SER A 154 -7.89 -17.84 11.03
CA SER A 154 -7.59 -16.41 10.98
C SER A 154 -8.06 -15.76 9.69
N GLN A 155 -7.85 -16.40 8.54
CA GLN A 155 -8.30 -15.86 7.24
C GLN A 155 -9.83 -15.81 7.15
N TYR A 156 -10.51 -16.84 7.66
CA TYR A 156 -11.97 -16.86 7.75
C TYR A 156 -12.50 -15.75 8.67
N ALA A 157 -11.87 -15.56 9.84
CA ALA A 157 -12.24 -14.49 10.77
C ALA A 157 -12.05 -13.09 10.15
N ILE A 158 -10.98 -12.89 9.36
CA ILE A 158 -10.76 -11.64 8.62
C ILE A 158 -11.92 -11.38 7.65
N CYS A 159 -12.29 -12.35 6.81
CA CYS A 159 -13.40 -12.17 5.86
C CYS A 159 -14.71 -11.83 6.58
N LYS A 160 -15.03 -12.54 7.66
CA LYS A 160 -16.25 -12.33 8.44
C LYS A 160 -16.26 -10.94 9.10
N SER A 161 -15.12 -10.48 9.59
CA SER A 161 -15.01 -9.14 10.22
C SER A 161 -15.20 -8.03 9.20
N ILE A 162 -14.69 -8.19 7.98
CA ILE A 162 -14.92 -7.21 6.91
C ILE A 162 -16.39 -7.17 6.50
N GLU A 163 -17.06 -8.32 6.44
CA GLU A 163 -18.51 -8.36 6.22
C GLU A 163 -19.28 -7.64 7.34
N GLN A 164 -18.83 -7.75 8.60
CA GLN A 164 -19.43 -7.00 9.71
C GLN A 164 -19.18 -5.50 9.59
N ILE A 165 -17.96 -5.08 9.24
CA ILE A 165 -17.60 -3.66 9.03
C ILE A 165 -18.53 -3.03 7.99
N LEU A 166 -18.86 -3.74 6.91
CA LEU A 166 -19.81 -3.25 5.90
C LEU A 166 -21.21 -2.98 6.47
N ARG A 167 -21.66 -3.74 7.49
CA ARG A 167 -23.02 -3.65 8.02
C ARG A 167 -23.23 -2.52 9.04
N GLU A 168 -22.16 -1.85 9.46
CA GLU A 168 -22.16 -0.79 10.48
C GLU A 168 -22.29 0.62 9.85
N GLU A 169 -23.05 0.74 8.75
CA GLU A 169 -23.39 2.02 8.10
C GLU A 169 -24.36 2.90 8.92
#